data_AF-A0A7X6QL41-F1
#
_entry.id   AF-A0A7X6QL41-F1
#
_cell.length_a   1.000
_cell.length_b   1.000
_cell.length_c   1.000
_cell.angle_alpha   90.00
_cell.angle_beta   90.00
_cell.angle_gamma   90.00
#
_symmetry.space_group_name_H-M   'P 1'
#
loop_
_entity.id
_entity.type
_entity.pdbx_description
1 polymer ?
#
loop_
_entity_poly.entity_id
_entity_poly.type
_entity_poly.pdbx_seq_one_letter_code
_entity_poly.pdbx_strand_id
1 'polypeptide(L)'
;KNEIFYEEDFRAIEKEFPNFSFHIALSEPRPEDNWTGYKGFIHQVILDNYLYNHEAPEDIEYYMCGPGPMANAVKVMLDNLGVPNEMLMFDDFG
;
A
#
# COMPACT_ATOMS: atom_id res chain seq x y z
N LYS A 1 4.97 -9.42 12.54
CA LYS A 1 5.60 -8.13 12.95
C LYS A 1 7.10 -8.12 12.70
N ASN A 2 7.80 -9.24 12.84
CA ASN A 2 9.27 -9.32 12.73
C ASN A 2 9.88 -8.77 11.41
N GLU A 3 9.12 -8.78 10.32
CA GLU A 3 9.59 -8.31 9.01
C GLU A 3 9.37 -6.80 8.77
N ILE A 4 8.77 -6.09 9.74
CA ILE A 4 8.52 -4.65 9.65
C ILE A 4 9.72 -3.90 10.23
N PHE A 5 10.24 -2.96 9.46
CA PHE A 5 11.33 -2.08 9.84
C PHE A 5 11.00 -0.62 9.46
N TYR A 6 11.73 0.35 10.03
CA TYR A 6 11.46 1.79 9.94
C TYR A 6 10.06 2.24 10.40
N GLU A 7 9.33 1.40 11.15
CA GLU A 7 7.99 1.75 11.66
C GLU A 7 8.03 3.05 12.49
N GLU A 8 8.99 3.16 13.42
CA GLU A 8 9.12 4.34 14.29
C GLU A 8 9.40 5.62 13.50
N ASP A 9 10.19 5.54 12.43
CA ASP A 9 10.53 6.68 11.57
C ASP A 9 9.27 7.21 10.86
N PHE A 10 8.46 6.32 10.27
CA PHE A 10 7.21 6.73 9.62
C PHE A 10 6.15 7.20 10.63
N ARG A 11 6.10 6.63 11.83
CA ARG A 11 5.20 7.12 12.91
C ARG A 11 5.61 8.51 13.39
N ALA A 12 6.90 8.84 13.41
CA ALA A 12 7.37 10.18 13.73
C ALA A 12 6.91 11.20 12.66
N ILE A 13 7.02 10.85 11.38
CA ILE A 13 6.56 11.69 10.26
C ILE A 13 5.04 11.90 10.33
N GLU A 14 4.27 10.84 10.54
CA GLU A 14 2.79 10.89 10.67
C GLU A 14 2.34 11.78 11.83
N LYS A 15 3.10 11.82 12.93
CA LYS A 15 2.83 12.70 14.07
C LYS A 15 3.08 14.18 13.77
N GLU A 16 4.08 14.48 12.94
CA GLU A 16 4.47 15.85 12.60
C GLU A 16 3.65 16.43 11.44
N PHE A 17 3.29 15.60 10.45
CA PHE A 17 2.67 16.02 9.21
C PHE A 17 1.26 15.42 9.07
N PRO A 18 0.18 16.20 9.30
CA PRO A 18 -1.20 15.69 9.26
C PRO A 18 -1.66 15.24 7.87
N ASN A 19 -0.92 15.59 6.83
CA ASN A 19 -1.13 15.17 5.44
C ASN A 19 -0.40 13.87 5.08
N PHE A 20 0.32 13.24 6.02
CA PHE A 20 0.97 11.95 5.84
C PHE A 20 0.29 10.90 6.71
N SER A 21 0.12 9.69 6.16
CA SER A 21 -0.35 8.54 6.92
C SER A 21 0.40 7.28 6.51
N PHE A 22 0.65 6.38 7.45
CA PHE A 22 1.42 5.16 7.23
C PHE A 22 0.63 3.91 7.65
N HIS A 23 0.38 3.03 6.68
CA HIS A 23 -0.43 1.82 6.89
C HIS A 23 0.38 0.57 6.63
N ILE A 24 0.27 -0.40 7.53
CA ILE A 24 0.93 -1.70 7.41
C ILE A 24 -0.14 -2.77 7.19
N ALA A 25 0.09 -3.62 6.19
CA ALA A 25 -0.68 -4.84 5.98
C ALA A 25 0.22 -6.06 6.15
N LEU A 26 -0.22 -7.04 6.95
CA LEU A 26 0.41 -8.35 7.03
C LEU A 26 -0.40 -9.35 6.21
N SER A 27 0.20 -9.95 5.19
CA SER A 27 -0.46 -10.99 4.40
C SER A 27 -0.76 -12.23 5.24
N GLU A 28 0.20 -12.63 6.08
CA GLU A 28 0.14 -13.82 6.93
C GLU A 28 0.61 -13.47 8.36
N PRO A 29 -0.20 -12.73 9.15
CA PRO A 29 0.15 -12.44 10.54
C PRO A 29 0.19 -13.72 11.36
N ARG A 30 1.22 -13.89 12.18
CA ARG A 30 1.35 -15.06 13.06
C ARG A 30 0.66 -14.81 14.41
N PRO A 31 0.23 -15.84 15.16
CA PRO A 31 -0.39 -15.67 16.47
C PRO A 31 0.44 -14.79 17.43
N GLU A 32 1.77 -14.98 17.44
CA GLU A 32 2.71 -14.22 18.27
C GLU A 32 2.78 -12.72 17.94
N ASP A 33 2.37 -12.33 16.73
CA ASP A 33 2.35 -10.92 16.32
C ASP A 33 1.26 -10.12 17.03
N ASN A 34 0.26 -10.80 17.60
CA ASN A 34 -0.95 -10.18 18.19
C ASN A 34 -1.55 -9.10 17.27
N TRP A 35 -1.53 -9.34 15.96
CA TRP A 35 -1.79 -8.31 14.95
C TRP A 35 -3.28 -7.96 14.84
N THR A 36 -3.59 -6.70 15.11
CA THR A 36 -4.92 -6.11 15.01
C THR A 36 -5.09 -5.17 13.82
N GLY A 37 -4.02 -4.90 13.07
CA GLY A 37 -4.05 -4.04 11.88
C GLY A 37 -4.57 -4.76 10.63
N TYR A 38 -4.33 -4.17 9.46
CA TYR A 38 -4.78 -4.71 8.18
C TYR A 38 -4.15 -6.06 7.85
N LYS A 39 -4.93 -6.94 7.24
CA LYS A 39 -4.55 -8.31 6.90
C LYS A 39 -4.83 -8.59 5.42
N GLY A 40 -3.93 -9.34 4.78
CA GLY A 40 -4.04 -9.72 3.38
C GLY A 40 -3.03 -9.00 2.48
N PHE A 41 -3.22 -9.15 1.16
CA PHE A 41 -2.33 -8.55 0.17
C PHE A 41 -2.52 -7.04 0.09
N ILE A 42 -1.42 -6.31 -0.08
CA ILE A 42 -1.42 -4.85 0.01
C ILE A 42 -2.35 -4.18 -1.02
N HIS A 43 -2.45 -4.73 -2.25
CA HIS A 43 -3.35 -4.18 -3.28
C HIS A 43 -4.82 -4.24 -2.86
N GLN A 44 -5.25 -5.33 -2.20
CA GLN A 44 -6.61 -5.49 -1.70
C GLN A 44 -6.87 -4.61 -0.49
N VAL A 45 -5.90 -4.52 0.43
CA VAL A 45 -6.01 -3.64 1.61
C VAL A 45 -6.17 -2.18 1.19
N ILE A 46 -5.36 -1.70 0.24
CA ILE A 46 -5.46 -0.33 -0.28
C ILE A 46 -6.79 -0.13 -1.01
N LEU A 47 -7.22 -1.09 -1.82
CA LEU A 47 -8.52 -1.04 -2.51
C LEU A 47 -9.67 -0.90 -1.51
N ASP A 48 -9.81 -1.83 -0.57
CA ASP A 48 -10.96 -1.91 0.33
C ASP A 48 -11.06 -0.72 1.30
N ASN A 49 -9.92 -0.21 1.75
CA ASN A 49 -9.87 0.79 2.83
C ASN A 49 -9.70 2.22 2.32
N TYR A 50 -9.28 2.42 1.07
CA TYR A 50 -9.00 3.75 0.55
C TYR A 50 -9.55 3.94 -0.87
N LEU A 51 -9.04 3.21 -1.86
CA LEU A 51 -9.32 3.52 -3.27
C LEU A 51 -10.77 3.24 -3.69
N TYR A 52 -11.42 2.23 -3.10
CA TYR A 52 -12.80 1.88 -3.45
C TYR A 52 -13.79 3.05 -3.22
N ASN A 53 -13.53 3.87 -2.20
CA ASN A 53 -14.36 5.02 -1.85
C ASN A 53 -13.75 6.36 -2.29
N HIS A 54 -12.61 6.34 -2.97
CA HIS A 54 -11.96 7.57 -3.44
C HIS A 54 -12.71 8.13 -4.65
N GLU A 55 -12.99 9.43 -4.68
CA GLU A 55 -13.82 10.04 -5.73
C GLU A 55 -13.13 10.05 -7.10
N ALA A 56 -11.80 10.24 -7.10
CA ALA A 56 -10.98 10.31 -8.33
C ALA A 56 -9.64 9.58 -8.13
N PRO A 57 -9.61 8.23 -8.08
CA PRO A 57 -8.36 7.47 -7.96
C PRO A 57 -7.40 7.69 -9.15
N GLU A 58 -7.89 8.12 -10.31
CA GLU A 58 -7.12 8.48 -11.50
C GLU A 58 -6.27 9.75 -11.33
N ASP A 59 -6.63 10.63 -10.39
CA ASP A 59 -5.89 11.87 -10.11
C ASP A 59 -4.71 11.65 -9.13
N ILE A 60 -4.53 10.43 -8.61
CA ILE A 60 -3.47 10.10 -7.65
C ILE A 60 -2.22 9.64 -8.41
N GLU A 61 -1.07 10.19 -8.03
CA GLU A 61 0.24 9.68 -8.45
C GLU A 61 0.68 8.49 -7.59
N TYR A 62 0.84 7.32 -8.21
CA TYR A 62 1.21 6.07 -7.53
C TYR A 62 2.70 5.78 -7.69
N TYR A 63 3.43 5.83 -6.58
CA TYR A 63 4.83 5.41 -6.52
C TYR A 63 4.91 4.04 -5.88
N MET A 64 5.42 3.04 -6.61
CA MET A 64 5.50 1.68 -6.12
C MET A 64 6.86 1.01 -6.37
N CYS A 65 7.25 0.16 -5.43
CA CYS A 65 8.43 -0.71 -5.52
C CYS A 65 8.13 -2.00 -4.75
N GLY A 66 8.48 -3.15 -5.29
CA GLY A 66 8.26 -4.44 -4.63
C GLY A 66 8.37 -5.64 -5.56
N PRO A 67 8.17 -6.86 -5.02
CA PRO A 67 8.32 -8.09 -5.79
C PRO A 67 7.34 -8.18 -6.96
N GLY A 68 7.76 -8.81 -8.06
CA GLY A 68 6.97 -8.95 -9.30
C GLY A 68 5.51 -9.39 -9.09
N PRO A 69 5.21 -10.42 -8.29
CA PRO A 69 3.83 -10.82 -8.01
C PRO A 69 2.98 -9.73 -7.34
N MET A 70 3.56 -8.96 -6.42
CA MET A 70 2.88 -7.84 -5.76
C MET A 70 2.68 -6.69 -6.75
N ALA A 71 3.72 -6.34 -7.52
CA ALA A 71 3.66 -5.30 -8.53
C ALA A 71 2.57 -5.58 -9.59
N ASN A 72 2.51 -6.81 -10.11
CA ASN A 72 1.52 -7.20 -11.11
C ASN A 72 0.08 -7.15 -10.56
N ALA A 73 -0.13 -7.55 -9.30
CA ALA A 73 -1.45 -7.47 -8.67
C ALA A 73 -1.94 -6.01 -8.50
N VAL A 74 -1.05 -5.10 -8.11
CA VAL A 74 -1.37 -3.66 -8.01
C VAL A 74 -1.66 -3.09 -9.40
N LYS A 75 -0.85 -3.40 -10.42
CA LYS A 75 -1.08 -2.94 -11.81
C LYS A 75 -2.46 -3.32 -12.31
N VAL A 76 -2.88 -4.57 -12.12
CA VAL A 76 -4.23 -5.04 -12.52
C VAL A 76 -5.32 -4.33 -11.73
N MET A 77 -5.12 -4.12 -10.42
CA MET A 77 -6.09 -3.43 -9.57
C MET A 77 -6.28 -1.96 -9.99
N LEU A 78 -5.18 -1.25 -10.27
CA LEU A 78 -5.23 0.13 -10.74
C LEU A 78 -5.82 0.27 -12.16
N ASP A 79 -5.49 -0.65 -13.08
CA ASP A 79 -6.09 -0.71 -14.42
C ASP A 79 -7.61 -0.91 -14.36
N ASN A 80 -8.09 -1.79 -13.48
CA ASN A 80 -9.53 -1.99 -13.25
C ASN A 80 -10.23 -0.76 -12.64
N LEU A 81 -9.51 0.08 -11.91
CA LEU A 81 -10.00 1.37 -11.39
C LEU A 81 -9.97 2.48 -12.45
N GLY A 82 -9.42 2.22 -13.65
CA GLY A 82 -9.30 3.19 -14.72
C GLY A 82 -8.13 4.17 -14.54
N VAL A 83 -7.17 3.86 -13.66
CA VAL A 83 -5.99 4.70 -13.43
C VAL A 83 -5.08 4.65 -14.67
N PRO A 84 -4.73 5.79 -15.28
CA PRO A 84 -3.83 5.83 -16.42
C PRO A 84 -2.42 5.34 -16.06
N ASN A 85 -1.77 4.63 -16.99
CA ASN A 85 -0.40 4.14 -16.78
C ASN A 85 0.63 5.25 -16.47
N GLU A 86 0.39 6.47 -16.95
CA GLU A 86 1.25 7.63 -16.68
C GLU A 86 1.22 8.08 -15.21
N MET A 87 0.19 7.69 -14.45
CA MET A 87 0.08 7.95 -13.03
C MET A 87 0.79 6.88 -12.19
N LEU A 88 1.32 5.80 -12.79
CA LEU A 88 1.99 4.72 -12.09
C LEU A 88 3.51 4.72 -12.34
N MET A 89 4.26 5.13 -11.32
CA MET A 89 5.72 5.10 -11.30
C MET A 89 6.18 3.84 -10.56
N PHE A 90 6.61 2.84 -11.33
CA PHE A 90 7.15 1.58 -10.79
C PHE A 90 8.66 1.51 -10.93
N ASP A 91 9.35 1.28 -9.82
CA ASP A 91 10.78 0.97 -9.80
C ASP A 91 10.98 -0.55 -9.84
N ASP A 92 11.48 -1.06 -10.97
CA ASP A 92 11.62 -2.49 -11.26
C ASP A 92 13.04 -2.98 -10.97
N PHE A 93 13.16 -3.96 -10.07
CA PHE A 93 14.43 -4.50 -9.61
C PHE A 93 14.86 -5.80 -10.34
N GLY A 94 14.02 -6.37 -11.23
CA GLY A 94 14.33 -7.56 -12.04
C GLY A 94 13.35 -8.73 -11.91
#